data_AF-A0AAX3DRX3-F1
#
_entry.id   AF-A0AAX3DRX3-F1
#
_cell.length_a   1.000
_cell.length_b   1.000
_cell.length_c   1.000
_cell.angle_alpha   90.00
_cell.angle_beta   90.00
_cell.angle_gamma   90.00
#
_symmetry.space_group_name_H-M   'P 1'
#
loop_
_entity.id
_entity.type
_entity.pdbx_description
1 polymer ?
#
loop_
_entity_poly.entity_id
_entity_poly.type
_entity_poly.pdbx_seq_one_letter_code
_entity_poly.pdbx_strand_id
1 'polypeptide(L)'
;MRNGMYSIHIRMLDGIRARSNGVILLRDGRLLGGDPYFFTTGHYTVADGRWKGELLTRQHTPYSETPGRPLFSGHDVTTGFSGSFVDDESEVFGTSLIGSRSVSFRATLRLLVTD
;
A
#
# COMPACT_ATOMS: atom_id res chain seq x y z
N MET A 1 10.87 9.41 5.23
CA MET A 1 9.63 9.82 4.56
C MET A 1 9.09 11.06 5.24
N ARG A 2 8.88 12.12 4.46
CA ARG A 2 8.27 13.38 4.94
C ARG A 2 6.76 13.19 5.14
N ASN A 3 6.15 14.01 5.98
CA ASN A 3 4.70 14.14 5.99
C ASN A 3 4.22 14.71 4.65
N GLY A 4 3.12 14.20 4.13
CA GLY A 4 2.58 14.62 2.85
C GLY A 4 1.79 13.53 2.15
N MET A 5 1.30 13.87 0.95
CA MET A 5 0.56 12.97 0.09
C MET A 5 1.45 12.47 -1.05
N TYR A 6 1.42 11.16 -1.28
CA TYR A 6 2.23 10.48 -2.28
C TYR A 6 1.33 9.72 -3.25
N SER A 7 1.70 9.69 -4.53
CA SER A 7 1.20 8.66 -5.44
C SER A 7 1.85 7.33 -5.10
N ILE A 8 1.10 6.23 -5.14
CA ILE A 8 1.61 4.88 -4.92
C ILE A 8 1.26 3.97 -6.09
N HIS A 9 2.24 3.22 -6.58
CA HIS A 9 2.09 2.26 -7.67
C HIS A 9 2.52 0.88 -7.17
N ILE A 10 1.61 -0.08 -7.16
CA ILE A 10 1.77 -1.41 -6.57
C ILE A 10 1.78 -2.48 -7.65
N ARG A 11 2.68 -3.45 -7.52
CA ARG A 11 2.71 -4.69 -8.30
C ARG A 11 2.79 -5.89 -7.37
N MET A 12 1.84 -6.81 -7.51
CA MET A 12 1.89 -8.09 -6.81
C MET A 12 2.97 -9.01 -7.40
N LEU A 13 3.55 -9.85 -6.55
CA LEU A 13 4.57 -10.83 -6.89
C LEU A 13 3.98 -12.25 -6.88
N ASP A 14 4.80 -13.27 -6.71
CA ASP A 14 4.37 -14.67 -6.55
C ASP A 14 3.49 -15.19 -7.70
N GLY A 15 3.83 -14.79 -8.93
CA GLY A 15 3.10 -15.16 -10.14
C GLY A 15 1.76 -14.43 -10.34
N ILE A 16 1.38 -13.52 -9.43
CA ILE A 16 0.12 -12.79 -9.50
C ILE A 16 0.25 -11.59 -10.43
N ARG A 17 -0.57 -11.57 -11.48
CA ARG A 17 -0.64 -10.46 -12.45
C ARG A 17 -1.66 -9.39 -12.02
N ALA A 18 -1.49 -8.85 -10.81
CA ALA A 18 -2.33 -7.78 -10.28
C ALA A 18 -1.50 -6.52 -9.99
N ARG A 19 -2.13 -5.36 -10.19
CA ARG A 19 -1.55 -4.03 -9.95
C ARG A 19 -2.62 -3.15 -9.29
N SER A 20 -2.18 -2.17 -8.53
CA SER A 20 -3.03 -1.09 -8.03
C SER A 20 -2.25 0.22 -8.10
N ASN A 21 -2.96 1.31 -8.38
CA ASN A 21 -2.41 2.66 -8.28
C ASN A 21 -3.37 3.49 -7.42
N GLY A 22 -2.82 4.34 -6.56
CA GLY A 22 -3.63 5.14 -5.66
C GLY A 22 -2.83 6.26 -5.02
N VAL A 23 -3.32 6.72 -3.87
CA VAL A 23 -2.67 7.73 -3.05
C VAL A 23 -2.48 7.25 -1.63
N ILE A 24 -1.43 7.75 -0.98
CA ILE A 24 -1.14 7.49 0.42
C ILE A 24 -0.72 8.79 1.11
N LEU A 25 -1.37 9.08 2.24
CA LEU A 25 -1.06 10.18 3.13
C LEU A 25 -0.24 9.66 4.30
N LEU A 26 0.90 10.30 4.54
CA LEU A 26 1.77 10.04 5.67
C LEU A 26 1.74 11.27 6.59
N ARG A 27 1.40 11.08 7.85
CA ARG A 27 1.43 12.15 8.86
C ARG A 27 1.73 11.57 10.23
N ASP A 28 2.85 11.98 10.82
CA ASP A 28 3.21 11.72 12.23
C ASP A 28 3.09 10.24 12.62
N GLY A 29 3.64 9.35 11.79
CA GLY A 29 3.62 7.91 12.01
C GLY A 29 2.28 7.23 11.72
N ARG A 30 1.30 7.96 11.19
CA ARG A 30 0.02 7.43 10.70
C ARG A 30 -0.03 7.42 9.18
N LEU A 31 -0.60 6.36 8.64
CA LEU A 31 -0.74 6.13 7.21
C LEU A 31 -2.22 5.96 6.87
N LEU A 32 -2.70 6.72 5.90
CA LEU A 32 -4.00 6.55 5.27
C LEU A 32 -3.79 6.41 3.78
N GLY A 33 -4.53 5.56 3.10
CA GLY A 33 -4.40 5.44 1.65
C GLY A 33 -5.64 4.85 1.01
N GLY A 34 -5.63 4.83 -0.31
CA GLY A 34 -6.69 4.20 -1.06
C GLY A 34 -6.52 4.31 -2.55
N ASP A 35 -7.37 3.55 -3.21
CA ASP A 35 -7.55 3.51 -4.65
C ASP A 35 -9.07 3.47 -4.94
N PRO A 36 -9.51 3.36 -6.20
CA PRO A 36 -10.94 3.33 -6.53
C PRO A 36 -11.75 2.20 -5.86
N TYR A 37 -11.11 1.18 -5.28
CA TYR A 37 -11.78 0.00 -4.71
C TYR A 37 -11.49 -0.23 -3.23
N PHE A 38 -10.31 0.17 -2.78
CA PHE A 38 -9.81 -0.12 -1.44
C PHE A 38 -9.43 1.15 -0.68
N PHE A 39 -9.56 1.08 0.64
CA PHE A 39 -8.97 2.04 1.56
C PHE A 39 -8.08 1.31 2.55
N THR A 40 -7.11 2.05 3.07
CA THR A 40 -6.07 1.52 3.92
C THR A 40 -5.83 2.46 5.10
N THR A 41 -5.61 1.88 6.28
CA THR A 41 -5.19 2.61 7.47
C THR A 41 -4.04 1.87 8.15
N GLY A 42 -3.05 2.58 8.67
CA GLY A 42 -1.91 1.95 9.29
C GLY A 42 -1.01 2.89 10.06
N HIS A 43 0.13 2.34 10.49
CA HIS A 43 1.17 3.03 11.22
C HIS A 43 2.52 2.77 10.57
N TYR A 44 3.42 3.74 10.67
CA TYR A 44 4.78 3.61 10.17
C TYR A 44 5.79 4.28 11.09
N THR A 45 7.04 3.84 10.97
CA THR A 45 8.21 4.44 11.61
C THR A 45 9.26 4.73 10.54
N VAL A 46 10.08 5.76 10.77
CA VAL A 46 11.15 6.20 9.87
C VAL A 46 12.44 6.26 10.65
N ALA A 47 13.50 5.65 10.12
CA ALA A 47 14.85 5.72 10.67
C ALA A 47 15.88 5.39 9.56
N ASP A 48 17.03 6.06 9.58
CA ASP A 48 18.20 5.73 8.75
C ASP A 48 17.91 5.57 7.24
N GLY A 49 17.21 6.54 6.64
CA GLY A 49 16.84 6.50 5.21
C GLY A 49 15.86 5.37 4.84
N ARG A 50 15.29 4.70 5.85
CA ARG A 50 14.34 3.61 5.73
C ARG A 50 13.05 3.91 6.47
N TRP A 51 12.01 3.19 6.10
CA TRP A 51 10.74 3.22 6.81
C TRP A 51 10.10 1.84 6.77
N LYS A 52 9.27 1.56 7.76
CA LYS A 52 8.55 0.29 7.88
C LYS A 52 7.24 0.53 8.59
N GLY A 53 6.29 -0.36 8.39
CA GLY A 53 4.99 -0.22 9.00
C GLY A 53 4.08 -1.40 8.74
N GLU A 54 2.86 -1.24 9.23
CA GLU A 54 1.78 -2.17 9.03
C GLU A 54 0.50 -1.41 8.69
N LEU A 55 -0.35 -2.05 7.90
CA LEU A 55 -1.60 -1.47 7.44
C LEU A 55 -2.69 -2.53 7.31
N LEU A 56 -3.92 -2.10 7.51
CA LEU A 56 -5.13 -2.84 7.22
C LEU A 56 -5.78 -2.24 5.97
N THR A 57 -6.07 -3.09 5.00
CA THR A 57 -6.77 -2.72 3.76
C THR A 57 -8.15 -3.35 3.72
N ARG A 58 -9.16 -2.57 3.38
CA ARG A 58 -10.55 -2.99 3.24
C ARG A 58 -11.16 -2.49 1.94
N GLN A 59 -12.03 -3.30 1.37
CA GLN A 59 -12.77 -2.94 0.16
C GLN A 59 -13.93 -1.99 0.52
N HIS A 60 -14.06 -0.90 -0.22
CA HIS A 60 -15.21 0.02 -0.13
C HIS A 60 -16.10 -0.04 -1.37
N THR A 61 -15.53 -0.31 -2.54
CA THR A 61 -16.28 -0.43 -3.80
C THR A 61 -16.22 -1.88 -4.30
N PRO A 62 -17.38 -2.55 -4.46
CA PRO A 62 -17.45 -3.88 -5.07
C PRO A 62 -17.00 -3.86 -6.53
N TYR A 63 -16.40 -4.95 -7.00
CA TYR A 63 -16.15 -5.14 -8.43
C TYR A 63 -17.39 -5.74 -9.07
N SER A 64 -18.30 -4.90 -9.56
CA SER A 64 -19.48 -5.34 -10.30
C SER A 64 -19.22 -5.49 -11.81
N GLU A 65 -18.16 -4.87 -12.35
CA GLU A 65 -18.03 -4.65 -13.80
C GLU A 65 -16.85 -5.36 -14.49
N THR A 66 -15.93 -6.00 -13.75
CA THR A 66 -14.73 -6.62 -14.34
C THR A 66 -14.76 -8.15 -14.16
N PRO A 67 -14.63 -8.95 -15.25
CA PRO A 67 -14.51 -10.40 -15.14
C PRO A 67 -13.16 -10.76 -14.51
N GLY A 68 -13.16 -10.88 -13.18
CA GLY A 68 -12.01 -11.29 -12.38
C GLY A 68 -12.29 -11.04 -10.91
N ARG A 69 -12.14 -12.06 -10.05
CA ARG A 69 -12.26 -11.85 -8.60
C ARG A 69 -11.07 -11.02 -8.12
N PRO A 70 -11.29 -9.85 -7.50
CA PRO A 70 -10.20 -9.05 -6.95
C PRO A 70 -9.47 -9.85 -5.89
N LEU A 71 -8.14 -9.72 -5.88
CA LEU A 71 -7.29 -10.48 -4.98
C LEU A 71 -7.66 -10.31 -3.50
N PHE A 72 -8.16 -9.12 -3.11
CA PHE A 72 -8.55 -8.79 -1.74
C PHE A 72 -10.07 -8.82 -1.51
N SER A 73 -10.87 -9.25 -2.47
CA SER A 73 -12.34 -9.15 -2.40
C SER A 73 -12.91 -9.88 -1.18
N GLY A 74 -13.70 -9.17 -0.37
CA GLY A 74 -14.34 -9.75 0.83
C GLY A 74 -13.39 -10.07 1.98
N HIS A 75 -12.14 -9.58 1.95
CA HIS A 75 -11.16 -9.80 3.01
C HIS A 75 -10.68 -8.48 3.61
N ASP A 76 -10.59 -8.47 4.94
CA ASP A 76 -9.72 -7.54 5.67
C ASP A 76 -8.28 -8.05 5.50
N VAL A 77 -7.44 -7.24 4.86
CA VAL A 77 -6.08 -7.64 4.48
C VAL A 77 -5.06 -6.88 5.30
N THR A 78 -4.39 -7.58 6.21
CA THR A 78 -3.26 -7.04 6.98
C THR A 78 -1.98 -7.14 6.15
N THR A 79 -1.19 -6.08 6.14
CA THR A 79 0.06 -6.01 5.39
C THR A 79 1.16 -5.45 6.25
N GLY A 80 2.31 -6.11 6.26
CA GLY A 80 3.56 -5.57 6.79
C GLY A 80 4.48 -5.15 5.64
N PHE A 81 5.20 -4.05 5.79
CA PHE A 81 6.10 -3.55 4.75
C PHE A 81 7.36 -2.90 5.32
N SER A 82 8.38 -2.80 4.46
CA SER A 82 9.55 -1.96 4.67
C SER A 82 10.02 -1.36 3.35
N GLY A 83 10.72 -0.24 3.42
CA GLY A 83 11.20 0.47 2.24
C GLY A 83 12.36 1.39 2.54
N SER A 84 13.04 1.81 1.48
CA SER A 84 14.02 2.89 1.47
C SER A 84 13.42 4.12 0.80
N PHE A 85 13.96 5.29 1.12
CA PHE A 85 13.56 6.53 0.47
C PHE A 85 14.76 7.43 0.22
N VAL A 86 14.71 8.16 -0.89
CA VAL A 86 15.65 9.20 -1.26
C VAL A 86 14.84 10.35 -1.81
N ASP A 87 15.05 11.55 -1.28
CA ASP A 87 14.29 12.75 -1.63
C ASP A 87 12.77 12.51 -1.58
N ASP A 88 12.11 12.68 -2.72
CA ASP A 88 10.66 12.60 -2.89
C ASP A 88 10.19 11.21 -3.32
N GLU A 89 11.08 10.23 -3.40
CA GLU A 89 10.78 8.89 -3.91
C GLU A 89 11.08 7.79 -2.89
N SER A 90 10.32 6.70 -2.97
CA SER A 90 10.53 5.52 -2.13
C SER A 90 10.24 4.23 -2.87
N GLU A 91 11.05 3.21 -2.59
CA GLU A 91 10.77 1.83 -2.97
C GLU A 91 10.38 1.01 -1.73
N VAL A 92 9.33 0.20 -1.88
CA VAL A 92 8.74 -0.59 -0.80
C VAL A 92 8.62 -2.04 -1.22
N PHE A 93 8.89 -2.93 -0.27
CA PHE A 93 8.55 -4.34 -0.33
C PHE A 93 7.65 -4.68 0.87
N GLY A 94 6.66 -5.53 0.65
CA GLY A 94 5.82 -6.00 1.74
C GLY A 94 5.10 -7.30 1.44
N THR A 95 4.39 -7.78 2.45
CA THR A 95 3.63 -9.01 2.40
C THR A 95 2.23 -8.77 2.96
N SER A 96 1.22 -9.11 2.16
CA SER A 96 -0.19 -9.04 2.52
C SER A 96 -0.71 -10.43 2.88
N LEU A 97 -1.41 -10.55 4.01
CA LEU A 97 -2.10 -11.77 4.42
C LEU A 97 -3.55 -11.72 3.93
N ILE A 98 -3.89 -12.60 3.00
CA ILE A 98 -5.21 -12.69 2.36
C ILE A 98 -5.81 -14.03 2.73
N GLY A 99 -6.76 -14.03 3.67
CA GLY A 99 -7.22 -15.28 4.28
C GLY A 99 -6.05 -16.03 4.92
N SER A 100 -5.70 -17.20 4.39
CA SER A 100 -4.55 -18.01 4.84
C SER A 100 -3.31 -17.90 3.97
N ARG A 101 -3.32 -17.05 2.92
CA ARG A 101 -2.22 -16.94 1.96
C ARG A 101 -1.45 -15.63 2.15
N SER A 102 -0.14 -15.73 2.32
CA SER A 102 0.78 -14.59 2.21
C SER A 102 1.11 -14.32 0.75
N VAL A 103 1.00 -13.06 0.34
CA VAL A 103 1.35 -12.59 -1.01
C VAL A 103 2.29 -11.39 -0.90
N SER A 104 3.43 -11.48 -1.57
CA SER A 104 4.38 -10.37 -1.62
C SER A 104 4.02 -9.35 -2.69
N PHE A 105 4.41 -8.09 -2.47
CA PHE A 105 4.28 -7.00 -3.43
C PHE A 105 5.52 -6.10 -3.43
N ARG A 106 5.67 -5.34 -4.50
CA ARG A 106 6.53 -4.15 -4.56
C ARG A 106 5.68 -2.93 -4.81
N ALA A 107 6.10 -1.80 -4.25
CA ALA A 107 5.50 -0.51 -4.56
C ALA A 107 6.56 0.58 -4.74
N THR A 108 6.24 1.58 -5.54
CA THR A 108 6.97 2.85 -5.58
C THR A 108 6.06 3.98 -5.12
N LEU A 109 6.64 4.94 -4.40
CA LEU A 109 5.96 6.15 -3.96
C LEU A 109 6.69 7.37 -4.53
N ARG A 110 5.93 8.40 -4.86
CA ARG A 110 6.43 9.73 -5.23
C ARG A 110 5.62 10.81 -4.53
N LEU A 111 6.29 11.76 -3.88
CA LEU A 111 5.64 12.89 -3.20
C LEU A 111 4.92 13.76 -4.22
N LEU A 112 3.67 14.10 -3.91
CA LEU A 112 2.83 15.00 -4.72
C LEU A 112 2.75 16.38 -4.08
N VAL A 113 2.58 16.41 -2.76
CA VAL A 113 2.51 17.64 -1.98
C VAL A 113 2.97 17.37 -0.55
N THR A 114 3.80 18.26 -0.02
CA THR A 114 4.19 18.27 1.40
C THR A 114 3.03 18.75 2.25
N ASP A 115 2.94 18.22 3.46
CA ASP A 115 2.06 18.76 4.50
C ASP A 115 2.62 20.03 5.15
#